data_AF-A0A7V3AC41-F1
#
_entry.id   AF-A0A7V3AC41-F1
#
_cell.length_a   1.000
_cell.length_b   1.000
_cell.length_c   1.000
_cell.angle_alpha   90.00
_cell.angle_beta   90.00
_cell.angle_gamma   90.00
#
_symmetry.space_group_name_H-M   'P 1'
#
loop_
_entity.id
_entity.type
_entity.pdbx_description
1 polymer ?
#
loop_
_entity_poly.entity_id
_entity_poly.type
_entity_poly.pdbx_seq_one_letter_code
_entity_poly.pdbx_strand_id
1 'polypeptide(L)'
;MDDRPGFGHPDRRVEVNGVFCTYTLLAHEPGTGNVGVVTASSCLCVGAVVPFLRSGVGAIAVQNLNDPRVAYAVMEELENGVDPKDAFERALKFFGQPEQRQVAIRSIAPQEGHPVQFAATGTACVPWCGQIERDDLVILGNGLKGPKVLEAMEQGYRESRSKYFAERMIESLLAAERAGGDRHGKQSAALKIVGTQSFLPPLVDLRVDDHPEPSGELHHLWMLFHRATATHDSQRLTPPEPPEPPSNGGLDIPGVFPASDQG
;
A
#
# COMPACT_ATOMS: atom_id res chain seq x y z
N MET A 1 16.83 -46.55 19.04
CA MET A 1 17.46 -45.24 19.31
C MET A 1 17.17 -44.39 18.09
N ASP A 2 16.21 -43.48 18.21
CA ASP A 2 15.72 -42.59 17.15
C ASP A 2 16.52 -41.28 17.24
N ASP A 3 17.58 -41.17 16.43
CA ASP A 3 18.45 -39.98 16.33
C ASP A 3 17.84 -38.98 15.35
N ARG A 4 16.76 -38.30 15.77
CA ARG A 4 16.29 -37.09 15.08
C ARG A 4 16.88 -35.86 15.76
N PRO A 5 17.58 -34.97 15.02
CA PRO A 5 18.08 -33.73 15.58
C PRO A 5 16.90 -32.86 16.03
N GLY A 6 16.89 -32.49 17.31
CA GLY A 6 15.89 -31.60 17.87
C GLY A 6 15.96 -30.25 17.18
N PHE A 7 14.86 -29.84 16.54
CA PHE A 7 14.64 -28.46 16.13
C PHE A 7 14.46 -27.61 17.40
N GLY A 8 15.57 -27.26 18.05
CA GLY A 8 15.61 -26.28 19.11
C GLY A 8 15.42 -24.90 18.51
N HIS A 9 14.19 -24.52 18.16
CA HIS A 9 13.86 -23.12 17.99
C HIS A 9 13.99 -22.49 19.38
N PRO A 10 14.81 -21.44 19.60
CA PRO A 10 14.79 -20.74 20.87
C PRO A 10 13.34 -20.31 21.12
N ASP A 11 12.81 -20.77 22.25
CA ASP A 11 11.44 -20.56 22.71
C ASP A 11 11.26 -19.07 22.99
N ARG A 12 11.05 -18.28 21.93
CA ARG A 12 10.65 -16.88 22.02
C ARG A 12 9.20 -16.93 22.50
N ARG A 13 9.02 -16.98 23.82
CA ARG A 13 7.70 -16.78 24.44
C ARG A 13 7.15 -15.48 23.86
N VAL A 14 6.06 -15.61 23.10
CA VAL A 14 5.27 -14.46 22.67
C VAL A 14 4.65 -13.90 23.95
N GLU A 15 5.31 -12.93 24.57
CA GLU A 15 4.66 -12.10 25.57
C GLU A 15 3.57 -11.31 24.84
N VAL A 16 2.32 -11.78 24.97
CA VAL A 16 1.14 -11.07 24.48
C VAL A 16 0.93 -9.87 25.40
N ASN A 17 1.78 -8.86 25.26
CA ASN A 17 1.44 -7.53 25.72
C ASN A 17 0.32 -7.05 24.79
N GLY A 18 -0.89 -6.93 25.32
CA GLY A 18 -2.13 -6.69 24.55
C GLY A 18 -2.22 -5.34 23.83
N VAL A 19 -1.09 -4.68 23.60
CA VAL A 19 -0.97 -3.43 22.86
C VAL A 19 -0.15 -3.69 21.61
N PHE A 20 -0.84 -3.82 20.48
CA PHE A 20 -0.22 -3.94 19.18
C PHE A 20 -0.10 -2.56 18.54
N CYS A 21 1.01 -2.32 17.86
CA CYS A 21 1.15 -1.18 16.97
C CYS A 21 0.93 -1.64 15.54
N THR A 22 0.34 -0.77 14.74
CA THR A 22 0.24 -0.97 13.29
C THR A 22 0.43 0.37 12.61
N TYR A 23 1.21 0.40 11.54
CA TYR A 23 1.30 1.55 10.65
C TYR A 23 1.23 1.09 9.20
N THR A 24 0.48 1.84 8.41
CA THR A 24 -0.01 1.40 7.10
C THR A 24 -0.06 2.59 6.15
N LEU A 25 0.39 2.40 4.90
CA LEU A 25 0.31 3.36 3.81
C LEU A 25 -0.54 2.74 2.70
N LEU A 26 -1.58 3.46 2.31
CA LEU A 26 -2.33 3.27 1.07
C LEU A 26 -1.81 4.30 0.08
N ALA A 27 -1.48 3.87 -1.13
CA ALA A 27 -1.05 4.78 -2.19
C ALA A 27 -1.64 4.38 -3.54
N HIS A 28 -1.70 5.35 -4.45
CA HIS A 28 -2.03 5.13 -5.85
C HIS A 28 -0.89 5.64 -6.72
N GLU A 29 -0.54 4.87 -7.75
CA GLU A 29 0.45 5.24 -8.73
C GLU A 29 -0.22 5.88 -9.96
N PRO A 30 -0.11 7.21 -10.16
CA PRO A 30 -0.84 7.88 -11.24
C PRO A 30 -0.49 7.38 -12.64
N GLY A 31 0.75 6.93 -12.87
CA GLY A 31 1.20 6.49 -14.19
C GLY A 31 0.59 5.16 -14.65
N THR A 32 0.19 4.29 -13.72
CA THR A 32 -0.34 2.95 -14.01
C THR A 32 -1.79 2.76 -13.56
N GLY A 33 -2.26 3.61 -12.63
CA GLY A 33 -3.53 3.41 -11.93
C GLY A 33 -3.46 2.36 -10.82
N ASN A 34 -2.28 1.81 -10.52
CA ASN A 34 -2.13 0.77 -9.51
C ASN A 34 -2.43 1.33 -8.11
N VAL A 35 -3.01 0.48 -7.26
CA VAL A 35 -3.26 0.80 -5.84
C VAL A 35 -2.51 -0.20 -4.99
N GLY A 36 -1.83 0.29 -3.97
CA GLY A 36 -1.04 -0.52 -3.06
C GLY A 36 -1.35 -0.23 -1.60
N VAL A 37 -1.18 -1.26 -0.77
CA VAL A 37 -1.09 -1.16 0.69
C VAL A 37 0.23 -1.76 1.14
N VAL A 38 0.94 -1.04 2.00
CA VAL A 38 2.09 -1.55 2.73
C VAL A 38 1.87 -1.33 4.22
N THR A 39 2.15 -2.34 5.04
CA THR A 39 1.84 -2.32 6.48
C THR A 39 2.86 -3.09 7.28
N ALA A 40 3.07 -2.69 8.53
CA ALA A 40 3.87 -3.42 9.50
C ALA A 40 3.23 -3.38 10.89
N SER A 41 3.48 -4.42 11.68
CA SER A 41 2.93 -4.55 13.03
C SER A 41 3.84 -5.36 13.96
N SER A 42 3.62 -5.17 15.27
CA SER A 42 4.09 -6.06 16.34
C SER A 42 3.17 -7.26 16.59
N CYS A 43 2.12 -7.45 15.79
CA CYS A 43 1.35 -8.68 15.79
C CYS A 43 1.81 -9.66 14.71
N LEU A 44 1.42 -10.92 14.84
CA LEU A 44 1.63 -11.96 13.85
C LEU A 44 0.73 -11.74 12.62
N CYS A 45 1.22 -12.06 11.42
CA CYS A 45 0.42 -12.14 10.19
C CYS A 45 -0.37 -10.88 9.79
N VAL A 46 0.18 -9.66 9.98
CA VAL A 46 -0.54 -8.40 9.66
C VAL A 46 -1.11 -8.39 8.23
N GLY A 47 -0.40 -9.01 7.28
CA GLY A 47 -0.81 -9.09 5.88
C GLY A 47 -2.08 -9.89 5.62
N ALA A 48 -2.49 -10.80 6.50
CA ALA A 48 -3.76 -11.50 6.37
C ALA A 48 -4.95 -10.67 6.83
N VAL A 49 -4.72 -9.68 7.68
CA VAL A 49 -5.77 -9.13 8.53
C VAL A 49 -5.98 -7.63 8.33
N VAL A 50 -4.97 -6.86 7.91
CA VAL A 50 -5.09 -5.41 7.71
C VAL A 50 -5.36 -5.03 6.24
N PRO A 51 -4.56 -5.45 5.25
CA PRO A 51 -4.68 -4.93 3.89
C PRO A 51 -5.70 -5.72 3.05
N PHE A 52 -6.80 -5.07 2.65
CA PHE A 52 -7.74 -5.61 1.67
C PHE A 52 -7.71 -4.75 0.40
N LEU A 53 -7.55 -5.40 -0.75
CA LEU A 53 -7.49 -4.75 -2.06
C LEU A 53 -8.30 -5.55 -3.07
N ARG A 54 -8.95 -4.86 -4.00
CA ARG A 54 -9.69 -5.44 -5.12
C ARG A 54 -9.37 -4.64 -6.38
N SER A 55 -8.88 -5.33 -7.40
CA SER A 55 -8.50 -4.72 -8.67
C SER A 55 -9.68 -3.94 -9.27
N GLY A 56 -9.43 -2.75 -9.81
CA GLY A 56 -10.47 -1.86 -10.35
C GLY A 56 -11.43 -1.23 -9.33
N VAL A 57 -11.32 -1.59 -8.04
CA VAL A 57 -12.18 -1.04 -6.97
C VAL A 57 -11.38 -0.17 -6.01
N GLY A 58 -10.27 -0.70 -5.45
CA GLY A 58 -9.43 0.07 -4.54
C GLY A 58 -8.82 -0.74 -3.41
N ALA A 59 -8.60 -0.06 -2.28
CA ALA A 59 -7.96 -0.59 -1.09
C ALA A 59 -8.64 -0.08 0.19
N ILE A 60 -8.65 -0.92 1.22
CA ILE A 60 -9.00 -0.56 2.59
C ILE A 60 -8.02 -1.21 3.56
N ALA A 61 -7.58 -0.43 4.55
CA ALA A 61 -6.93 -0.93 5.75
C ALA A 61 -7.81 -0.65 6.96
N VAL A 62 -8.13 -1.70 7.72
CA VAL A 62 -8.75 -1.58 9.05
C VAL A 62 -7.73 -2.09 10.06
N GLN A 63 -7.43 -1.27 11.07
CA GLN A 63 -6.46 -1.58 12.12
C GLN A 63 -6.95 -0.98 13.44
N ASN A 64 -6.37 -1.43 14.57
CA ASN A 64 -6.91 -1.21 15.92
C ASN A 64 -8.34 -1.79 16.05
N LEU A 65 -8.52 -2.85 16.86
CA LEU A 65 -9.72 -3.71 16.80
C LEU A 65 -10.02 -4.12 15.34
N ASN A 66 -9.12 -4.88 14.73
CA ASN A 66 -9.32 -5.30 13.36
C ASN A 66 -10.51 -6.28 13.23
N ASP A 67 -11.36 -6.07 12.23
CA ASP A 67 -12.45 -6.97 11.85
C ASP A 67 -12.55 -7.04 10.32
N PRO A 68 -12.09 -8.14 9.69
CA PRO A 68 -12.15 -8.32 8.23
C PRO A 68 -13.54 -8.12 7.63
N ARG A 69 -14.62 -8.34 8.39
CA ARG A 69 -16.00 -8.18 7.90
C ARG A 69 -16.32 -6.72 7.55
N VAL A 70 -15.73 -5.77 8.28
CA VAL A 70 -15.84 -4.33 7.95
C VAL A 70 -15.20 -4.08 6.59
N ALA A 71 -13.99 -4.60 6.36
CA ALA A 71 -13.29 -4.44 5.10
C ALA A 71 -14.05 -5.07 3.92
N TYR A 72 -14.60 -6.27 4.10
CA TYR A 72 -15.43 -6.92 3.08
C TYR A 72 -16.67 -6.11 2.75
N ALA A 73 -17.44 -5.66 3.76
CA ALA A 73 -18.64 -4.88 3.54
C ALA A 73 -18.36 -3.55 2.84
N VAL A 74 -17.29 -2.85 3.23
CA VAL A 74 -16.88 -1.61 2.55
C VAL A 74 -16.49 -1.89 1.09
N MET A 75 -15.72 -2.94 0.81
CA MET A 75 -15.32 -3.26 -0.56
C MET A 75 -16.50 -3.53 -1.49
N GLU A 76 -17.56 -4.19 -1.01
CA GLU A 76 -18.79 -4.38 -1.78
C GLU A 76 -19.46 -3.04 -2.11
N GLU A 77 -19.54 -2.12 -1.14
CA GLU A 77 -20.13 -0.80 -1.35
C GLU A 77 -19.28 0.05 -2.32
N LEU A 78 -17.95 0.00 -2.21
CA LEU A 78 -17.03 0.70 -3.12
C LEU A 78 -17.18 0.21 -4.57
N GLU A 79 -17.32 -1.09 -4.78
CA GLU A 79 -17.55 -1.66 -6.11
C GLU A 79 -18.85 -1.16 -6.73
N ASN A 80 -19.87 -0.92 -5.91
CA ASN A 80 -21.13 -0.31 -6.31
C ASN A 80 -21.07 1.22 -6.45
N GLY A 81 -19.89 1.82 -6.35
CA GLY A 81 -19.70 3.27 -6.51
C GLY A 81 -20.25 4.08 -5.33
N VAL A 82 -20.29 3.51 -4.12
CA VAL A 82 -20.66 4.25 -2.90
C VAL A 82 -19.44 4.96 -2.34
N ASP A 83 -19.60 6.23 -1.94
CA ASP A 83 -18.52 7.04 -1.34
C ASP A 83 -17.83 6.29 -0.18
N PRO A 84 -16.49 6.33 -0.07
CA PRO A 84 -15.74 5.63 0.98
C PRO A 84 -16.23 5.89 2.41
N LYS A 85 -16.59 7.13 2.74
CA LYS A 85 -17.09 7.47 4.08
C LYS A 85 -18.45 6.84 4.32
N ASP A 86 -19.36 6.97 3.37
CA ASP A 86 -20.71 6.39 3.46
C ASP A 86 -20.67 4.87 3.54
N ALA A 87 -19.79 4.23 2.74
CA ALA A 87 -19.55 2.80 2.79
C ALA A 87 -19.08 2.34 4.18
N PHE A 88 -18.15 3.07 4.79
CA PHE A 88 -17.67 2.78 6.15
C PHE A 88 -18.78 2.97 7.19
N GLU A 89 -19.51 4.09 7.16
CA GLU A 89 -20.60 4.36 8.10
C GLU A 89 -21.72 3.32 8.00
N ARG A 90 -22.03 2.82 6.79
CA ARG A 90 -22.98 1.71 6.59
C ARG A 90 -22.47 0.42 7.20
N ALA A 91 -21.19 0.06 6.98
CA ALA A 91 -20.60 -1.15 7.57
C ALA A 91 -20.66 -1.10 9.11
N LEU A 92 -20.39 0.07 9.70
CA LEU A 92 -20.43 0.24 11.16
C LEU A 92 -21.82 0.06 11.78
N LYS A 93 -22.92 0.20 11.02
CA LYS A 93 -24.27 -0.11 11.53
C LYS A 93 -24.41 -1.58 11.94
N PHE A 94 -23.60 -2.46 11.34
CA PHE A 94 -23.60 -3.90 11.62
C PHE A 94 -22.45 -4.33 12.53
N PHE A 95 -21.26 -3.73 12.37
CA PHE A 95 -20.03 -4.19 13.04
C PHE A 95 -19.54 -3.27 14.18
N GLY A 96 -20.17 -2.10 14.37
CA GLY A 96 -20.01 -1.21 15.51
C GLY A 96 -18.59 -0.74 15.83
N GLN A 97 -18.44 -0.14 17.01
CA GLN A 97 -17.19 0.25 17.66
C GLN A 97 -16.26 1.21 16.85
N PRO A 98 -16.79 2.25 16.17
CA PRO A 98 -15.95 3.21 15.44
C PRO A 98 -14.84 3.82 16.30
N GLU A 99 -15.10 4.06 17.58
CA GLU A 99 -14.16 4.65 18.51
C GLU A 99 -12.92 3.77 18.75
N GLN A 100 -13.04 2.46 18.57
CA GLN A 100 -11.94 1.50 18.73
C GLN A 100 -11.26 1.15 17.40
N ARG A 101 -11.65 1.78 16.28
CA ARG A 101 -11.15 1.42 14.95
C ARG A 101 -10.39 2.56 14.31
N GLN A 102 -9.39 2.19 13.52
CA GLN A 102 -8.69 3.09 12.62
C GLN A 102 -8.81 2.54 11.20
N VAL A 103 -9.24 3.37 10.27
CA VAL A 103 -9.54 2.97 8.90
C VAL A 103 -8.95 3.95 7.90
N ALA A 104 -8.49 3.42 6.77
CA ALA A 104 -8.11 4.17 5.58
C ALA A 104 -8.69 3.44 4.38
N ILE A 105 -9.33 4.19 3.51
CA ILE A 105 -10.00 3.70 2.32
C ILE A 105 -9.52 4.54 1.16
N ARG A 106 -9.19 3.86 0.07
CA ARG A 106 -8.94 4.50 -1.22
C ARG A 106 -9.74 3.78 -2.28
N SER A 107 -10.73 4.46 -2.82
CA SER A 107 -11.49 4.00 -3.97
C SER A 107 -10.85 4.50 -5.27
N ILE A 108 -10.72 3.60 -6.23
CA ILE A 108 -10.47 3.91 -7.64
C ILE A 108 -11.65 3.51 -8.52
N ALA A 109 -12.74 3.03 -7.91
CA ALA A 109 -13.96 2.75 -8.64
C ALA A 109 -14.48 4.06 -9.27
N PRO A 110 -15.05 4.00 -10.49
CA PRO A 110 -15.52 5.18 -11.20
C PRO A 110 -16.74 5.78 -10.50
N GLN A 111 -16.51 6.67 -9.53
CA GLN A 111 -17.50 7.65 -9.08
C GLN A 111 -17.17 8.98 -9.73
N GLU A 112 -18.13 9.54 -10.48
CA GLU A 112 -18.23 10.92 -11.00
C GLU A 112 -16.93 11.76 -11.17
N GLY A 113 -15.79 11.14 -11.51
CA GLY A 113 -14.59 11.83 -11.98
C GLY A 113 -13.25 11.57 -11.26
N HIS A 114 -13.14 11.14 -10.00
CA HIS A 114 -11.82 11.08 -9.33
C HIS A 114 -11.69 10.00 -8.25
N PRO A 115 -10.47 9.46 -7.99
CA PRO A 115 -10.19 8.63 -6.83
C PRO A 115 -10.60 9.35 -5.55
N VAL A 116 -11.38 8.69 -4.69
CA VAL A 116 -11.83 9.22 -3.40
C VAL A 116 -11.14 8.48 -2.28
N GLN A 117 -10.77 9.20 -1.23
CA GLN A 117 -10.16 8.64 -0.05
C GLN A 117 -10.87 9.07 1.20
N PHE A 118 -10.78 8.23 2.22
CA PHE A 118 -11.31 8.50 3.54
C PHE A 118 -10.43 7.85 4.59
N ALA A 119 -10.07 8.59 5.63
CA ALA A 119 -9.48 8.02 6.83
C ALA A 119 -10.20 8.47 8.09
N ALA A 120 -10.23 7.59 9.09
CA ALA A 120 -10.71 7.93 10.42
C ALA A 120 -9.90 7.20 11.49
N THR A 121 -9.63 7.91 12.59
CA THR A 121 -8.97 7.36 13.78
C THR A 121 -9.91 7.49 14.97
N GLY A 122 -10.40 6.36 15.47
CA GLY A 122 -11.27 6.31 16.63
C GLY A 122 -10.60 6.83 17.90
N THR A 123 -11.38 7.44 18.79
CA THR A 123 -10.88 8.11 20.01
C THR A 123 -10.30 7.14 21.07
N ALA A 124 -10.58 5.85 20.96
CA ALA A 124 -10.04 4.78 21.80
C ALA A 124 -8.94 3.96 21.10
N CYS A 125 -8.37 4.47 20.00
CA CYS A 125 -7.18 3.88 19.39
C CYS A 125 -5.96 4.01 20.31
N VAL A 126 -5.05 3.03 20.26
CA VAL A 126 -3.85 3.01 21.11
C VAL A 126 -2.99 4.25 20.83
N PRO A 127 -2.77 5.15 21.81
CA PRO A 127 -1.91 6.31 21.63
C PRO A 127 -0.43 5.91 21.57
N TRP A 128 0.43 6.55 20.78
CA TRP A 128 0.10 7.62 19.85
C TRP A 128 -0.52 7.03 18.59
N CYS A 129 -1.59 7.67 18.12
CA CYS A 129 -2.27 7.31 16.90
C CYS A 129 -2.61 8.57 16.09
N GLY A 130 -2.67 8.41 14.77
CA GLY A 130 -3.03 9.48 13.86
C GLY A 130 -3.07 9.02 12.41
N GLN A 131 -3.34 9.97 11.52
CA GLN A 131 -3.40 9.74 10.07
C GLN A 131 -2.85 10.94 9.30
N ILE A 132 -2.39 10.69 8.08
CA ILE A 132 -2.00 11.72 7.10
C ILE A 132 -2.77 11.43 5.81
N GLU A 133 -3.47 12.43 5.28
CA GLU A 133 -4.23 12.34 4.03
C GLU A 133 -3.65 13.30 2.99
N ARG A 134 -3.47 12.81 1.76
CA ARG A 134 -2.96 13.52 0.57
C ARG A 134 -3.66 12.96 -0.66
N ASP A 135 -3.76 13.68 -1.75
CA ASP A 135 -4.52 13.22 -2.93
C ASP A 135 -4.09 11.83 -3.46
N ASP A 136 -2.79 11.51 -3.34
CA ASP A 136 -2.16 10.29 -3.83
C ASP A 136 -1.94 9.21 -2.76
N LEU A 137 -2.07 9.54 -1.47
CA LEU A 137 -1.78 8.62 -0.38
C LEU A 137 -2.55 8.89 0.93
N VAL A 138 -2.71 7.82 1.71
CA VAL A 138 -3.22 7.87 3.08
C VAL A 138 -2.31 7.04 3.97
N ILE A 139 -1.87 7.60 5.09
CA ILE A 139 -1.06 6.91 6.09
C ILE A 139 -1.83 6.86 7.40
N LEU A 140 -1.80 5.70 8.05
CA LEU A 140 -2.35 5.49 9.38
C LEU A 140 -1.28 4.98 10.33
N GLY A 141 -1.45 5.27 11.61
CA GLY A 141 -0.81 4.46 12.64
C GLY A 141 -1.44 4.57 14.01
N ASN A 142 -1.26 3.52 14.80
CA ASN A 142 -1.63 3.42 16.22
C ASN A 142 -0.52 2.69 16.98
N GLY A 143 -0.40 2.94 18.29
CA GLY A 143 0.68 2.38 19.12
C GLY A 143 2.07 2.95 18.83
N LEU A 144 2.18 4.00 18.02
CA LEU A 144 3.47 4.50 17.54
C LEU A 144 4.23 5.26 18.63
N LYS A 145 5.54 5.43 18.42
CA LYS A 145 6.37 6.30 19.26
C LYS A 145 5.95 7.78 19.20
N GLY A 146 5.40 8.24 18.08
CA GLY A 146 4.92 9.61 17.90
C GLY A 146 4.63 9.97 16.43
N PRO A 147 4.26 11.24 16.14
CA PRO A 147 3.85 11.68 14.80
C PRO A 147 4.96 11.54 13.75
N LYS A 148 6.22 11.69 14.16
CA LYS A 148 7.39 11.59 13.28
C LYS A 148 7.48 10.26 12.52
N VAL A 149 6.84 9.21 13.03
CA VAL A 149 6.80 7.91 12.34
C VAL A 149 5.98 8.01 11.05
N LEU A 150 4.82 8.69 11.08
CA LEU A 150 4.00 8.88 9.87
C LEU A 150 4.63 9.90 8.91
N GLU A 151 5.22 10.97 9.45
CA GLU A 151 5.97 11.95 8.66
C GLU A 151 7.13 11.29 7.91
N ALA A 152 7.90 10.42 8.58
CA ALA A 152 8.98 9.68 7.96
C ALA A 152 8.48 8.68 6.91
N MET A 153 7.30 8.10 7.12
CA MET A 153 6.66 7.22 6.14
C MET A 153 6.28 7.98 4.87
N GLU A 154 5.65 9.16 5.00
CA GLU A 154 5.37 10.03 3.85
C GLU A 154 6.67 10.43 3.14
N GLN A 155 7.68 10.88 3.90
CA GLN A 155 8.96 11.31 3.35
C GLN A 155 9.68 10.16 2.62
N GLY A 156 9.73 8.97 3.22
CA GLY A 156 10.35 7.79 2.60
C GLY A 156 9.68 7.39 1.29
N TYR A 157 8.34 7.50 1.20
CA TYR A 157 7.63 7.26 -0.07
C TYR A 157 7.93 8.34 -1.11
N ARG A 158 7.88 9.63 -0.74
CA ARG A 158 8.03 10.76 -1.66
C ARG A 158 9.46 10.98 -2.15
N GLU A 159 10.45 10.74 -1.28
CA GLU A 159 11.87 10.92 -1.59
C GLU A 159 12.52 9.68 -2.21
N SER A 160 11.78 8.58 -2.30
CA SER A 160 12.26 7.37 -2.95
C SER A 160 12.69 7.66 -4.37
N ARG A 161 13.88 7.15 -4.73
CA ARG A 161 14.41 7.23 -6.10
C ARG A 161 14.04 6.01 -6.93
N SER A 162 13.33 5.04 -6.36
CA SER A 162 12.93 3.86 -7.10
C SER A 162 11.84 4.19 -8.12
N LYS A 163 12.02 3.69 -9.34
CA LYS A 163 10.98 3.73 -10.37
C LYS A 163 9.84 2.76 -10.08
N TYR A 164 10.03 1.78 -9.18
CA TYR A 164 9.05 0.75 -8.89
C TYR A 164 8.16 1.14 -7.71
N PHE A 165 6.84 1.15 -7.93
CA PHE A 165 5.86 1.49 -6.91
C PHE A 165 6.02 0.68 -5.62
N ALA A 166 6.17 -0.64 -5.74
CA ALA A 166 6.38 -1.56 -4.63
C ALA A 166 7.58 -1.18 -3.75
N GLU A 167 8.70 -0.83 -4.37
CA GLU A 167 9.92 -0.46 -3.65
C GLU A 167 9.76 0.87 -2.91
N ARG A 168 9.16 1.89 -3.56
CA ARG A 168 8.83 3.17 -2.89
C ARG A 168 7.95 2.96 -1.65
N MET A 169 6.98 2.06 -1.74
CA MET A 169 6.12 1.71 -0.61
C MET A 169 6.91 1.01 0.50
N ILE A 170 7.80 0.08 0.19
CA ILE A 170 8.64 -0.58 1.19
C ILE A 170 9.63 0.40 1.85
N GLU A 171 10.22 1.31 1.07
CA GLU A 171 11.10 2.36 1.58
C GLU A 171 10.40 3.29 2.58
N SER A 172 9.08 3.51 2.43
CA SER A 172 8.25 4.21 3.41
C SER A 172 8.22 3.50 4.77
N LEU A 173 8.05 2.17 4.80
CA LEU A 173 8.07 1.39 6.05
C LEU A 173 9.45 1.46 6.70
N LEU A 174 10.50 1.31 5.91
CA LEU A 174 11.88 1.37 6.41
C LEU A 174 12.19 2.75 7.01
N ALA A 175 11.65 3.84 6.44
CA ALA A 175 11.79 5.18 6.99
C ALA A 175 11.01 5.35 8.31
N ALA A 176 9.77 4.85 8.38
CA ALA A 176 8.97 4.84 9.60
C ALA A 176 9.68 4.08 10.74
N GLU A 177 10.28 2.92 10.42
CA GLU A 177 11.02 2.11 11.38
C GLU A 177 12.26 2.84 11.91
N ARG A 178 13.03 3.50 11.04
CA ARG A 178 14.19 4.35 11.44
C ARG A 178 13.77 5.53 12.31
N ALA A 179 12.58 6.09 12.10
CA ALA A 179 12.01 7.15 12.94
C ALA A 179 11.54 6.65 14.33
N GLY A 180 11.65 5.34 14.58
CA GLY A 180 11.39 4.71 15.86
C GLY A 180 10.20 3.74 15.86
N GLY A 181 9.44 3.66 14.75
CA GLY A 181 8.37 2.70 14.54
C GLY A 181 7.44 2.48 15.74
N ASP A 182 7.23 1.22 16.06
CA ASP A 182 6.52 0.76 17.25
C ASP A 182 7.42 0.82 18.49
N ARG A 183 6.85 1.32 19.60
CA ARG A 183 7.47 1.29 20.92
C ARG A 183 7.57 -0.13 21.53
N HIS A 184 6.77 -1.09 21.05
CA HIS A 184 6.62 -2.44 21.60
C HIS A 184 7.38 -3.52 20.82
N GLY A 185 7.93 -3.21 19.64
CA GLY A 185 8.72 -4.13 18.82
C GLY A 185 8.16 -4.30 17.41
N LYS A 186 8.64 -5.31 16.69
CA LYS A 186 8.23 -5.57 15.30
C LYS A 186 8.17 -7.06 15.07
N GLN A 187 7.18 -7.51 14.30
CA GLN A 187 6.95 -8.93 14.09
C GLN A 187 6.54 -9.27 12.66
N SER A 188 5.65 -8.50 12.04
CA SER A 188 5.18 -8.82 10.68
C SER A 188 5.06 -7.59 9.80
N ALA A 189 5.13 -7.80 8.49
CA ALA A 189 4.98 -6.78 7.46
C ALA A 189 4.41 -7.38 6.18
N ALA A 190 3.72 -6.56 5.39
CA ALA A 190 3.15 -6.99 4.12
C ALA A 190 3.10 -5.86 3.09
N LEU A 191 3.21 -6.24 1.83
CA LEU A 191 2.96 -5.39 0.66
C LEU A 191 1.96 -6.08 -0.24
N LYS A 192 0.89 -5.38 -0.62
CA LYS A 192 -0.09 -5.87 -1.57
C LYS A 192 -0.46 -4.80 -2.58
N ILE A 193 -0.43 -5.12 -3.86
CA ILE A 193 -0.71 -4.19 -4.98
C ILE A 193 -1.69 -4.83 -5.94
N VAL A 194 -2.69 -4.07 -6.36
CA VAL A 194 -3.66 -4.45 -7.39
C VAL A 194 -3.63 -3.46 -8.55
N GLY A 195 -4.00 -3.95 -9.73
CA GLY A 195 -4.16 -3.12 -10.92
C GLY A 195 -5.58 -2.61 -11.10
N THR A 196 -5.84 -2.01 -12.25
CA THR A 196 -7.15 -1.41 -12.60
C THR A 196 -8.15 -2.41 -13.20
N GLN A 197 -7.72 -3.61 -13.59
CA GLN A 197 -8.57 -4.60 -14.25
C GLN A 197 -9.25 -5.54 -13.24
N SER A 198 -10.58 -5.46 -13.15
CA SER A 198 -11.45 -5.98 -12.07
C SER A 198 -11.56 -7.52 -11.92
N PHE A 199 -10.68 -8.29 -12.56
CA PHE A 199 -10.67 -9.76 -12.49
C PHE A 199 -9.26 -10.35 -12.37
N LEU A 200 -8.23 -9.52 -12.32
CA LEU A 200 -6.86 -9.99 -12.17
C LEU A 200 -6.50 -10.19 -10.70
N PRO A 201 -5.67 -11.21 -10.38
CA PRO A 201 -5.09 -11.35 -9.05
C PRO A 201 -4.22 -10.12 -8.73
N PRO A 202 -3.84 -9.94 -7.44
CA PRO A 202 -2.87 -8.93 -7.07
C PRO A 202 -1.60 -9.02 -7.91
N LEU A 203 -1.09 -7.87 -8.34
CA LEU A 203 0.19 -7.75 -9.03
C LEU A 203 1.35 -8.11 -8.10
N VAL A 204 1.19 -7.82 -6.81
CA VAL A 204 2.12 -8.16 -5.72
C VAL A 204 1.30 -8.56 -4.50
N ASP A 205 1.64 -9.67 -3.86
CA ASP A 205 1.15 -10.06 -2.53
C ASP A 205 2.32 -10.73 -1.79
N LEU A 206 3.06 -9.92 -1.03
CA LEU A 206 4.25 -10.34 -0.28
C LEU A 206 4.00 -10.16 1.21
N ARG A 207 4.38 -11.19 1.97
CA ARG A 207 4.10 -11.26 3.41
C ARG A 207 5.29 -11.81 4.16
N VAL A 208 5.63 -11.11 5.24
CA VAL A 208 6.51 -11.59 6.30
C VAL A 208 5.64 -11.69 7.54
N ASP A 209 5.19 -12.91 7.84
CA ASP A 209 4.19 -13.14 8.89
C ASP A 209 4.79 -13.22 10.30
N ASP A 210 6.08 -13.56 10.41
CA ASP A 210 6.86 -13.54 11.65
C ASP A 210 8.36 -13.38 11.35
N HIS A 211 8.96 -12.27 11.75
CA HIS A 211 10.39 -12.02 11.61
C HIS A 211 10.85 -10.93 12.60
N PRO A 212 12.06 -11.01 13.19
CA PRO A 212 12.60 -9.93 14.02
C PRO A 212 12.82 -8.62 13.26
N GLU A 213 12.98 -8.68 11.93
CA GLU A 213 13.23 -7.53 11.05
C GLU A 213 12.26 -7.57 9.86
N PRO A 214 10.94 -7.42 10.07
CA PRO A 214 9.95 -7.77 9.05
C PRO A 214 9.97 -6.82 7.85
N SER A 215 10.21 -5.52 8.05
CA SER A 215 10.30 -4.54 6.95
C SER A 215 11.52 -4.80 6.06
N GLY A 216 12.66 -5.14 6.66
CA GLY A 216 13.88 -5.49 5.94
C GLY A 216 13.73 -6.79 5.15
N GLU A 217 13.09 -7.80 5.76
CA GLU A 217 12.81 -9.06 5.06
C GLU A 217 11.76 -8.89 3.96
N LEU A 218 10.77 -8.01 4.14
CA LEU A 218 9.80 -7.68 3.09
C LEU A 218 10.50 -7.05 1.88
N HIS A 219 11.50 -6.19 2.12
CA HIS A 219 12.34 -5.64 1.06
C HIS A 219 13.14 -6.74 0.34
N HIS A 220 13.72 -7.68 1.07
CA HIS A 220 14.41 -8.82 0.48
C HIS A 220 13.46 -9.69 -0.38
N LEU A 221 12.27 -10.00 0.12
CA LEU A 221 11.25 -10.72 -0.66
C LEU A 221 10.85 -9.97 -1.94
N TRP A 222 10.73 -8.64 -1.88
CA TRP A 222 10.49 -7.82 -3.07
C TRP A 222 11.61 -7.97 -4.10
N MET A 223 12.87 -7.93 -3.67
CA MET A 223 14.00 -8.11 -4.59
C MET A 223 14.00 -9.48 -5.28
N LEU A 224 13.64 -10.55 -4.56
CA LEU A 224 13.48 -11.89 -5.14
C LEU A 224 12.30 -11.96 -6.10
N PHE A 225 11.14 -11.45 -5.69
CA PHE A 225 9.92 -11.40 -6.50
C PHE A 225 10.14 -10.63 -7.80
N HIS A 226 10.73 -9.44 -7.72
CA HIS A 226 11.02 -8.59 -8.87
C HIS A 226 11.93 -9.30 -9.86
N ARG A 227 13.00 -9.96 -9.40
CA ARG A 227 13.90 -10.73 -10.27
C ARG A 227 13.20 -11.91 -10.95
N ALA A 228 12.34 -12.63 -10.24
CA ALA A 228 11.63 -13.79 -10.76
C ALA A 228 10.52 -13.41 -11.77
N THR A 229 9.92 -12.24 -11.61
CA THR A 229 8.82 -11.75 -12.46
C THR A 229 9.31 -10.89 -13.63
N ALA A 230 10.47 -10.24 -13.51
CA ALA A 230 11.10 -9.50 -14.62
C ALA A 230 11.38 -10.38 -15.85
N THR A 231 11.53 -11.70 -15.67
CA THR A 231 11.71 -12.65 -16.78
C THR A 231 10.39 -13.12 -17.40
N HIS A 232 9.23 -12.83 -16.79
CA HIS A 232 7.93 -13.39 -17.18
C HIS A 232 6.82 -12.35 -17.44
N ASP A 233 6.92 -11.13 -16.88
CA ASP A 233 5.79 -10.18 -16.85
C ASP A 233 6.24 -8.70 -16.84
N SER A 234 7.08 -8.32 -17.82
CA SER A 234 7.76 -7.02 -17.86
C SER A 234 6.84 -5.81 -18.10
N GLN A 235 5.54 -5.98 -18.35
CA GLN A 235 4.62 -4.89 -18.68
C GLN A 235 3.71 -4.45 -17.52
N ARG A 236 3.59 -5.25 -16.43
CA ARG A 236 2.60 -4.98 -15.37
C ARG A 236 3.12 -4.13 -14.20
N LEU A 237 4.44 -4.06 -14.01
CA LEU A 237 5.06 -3.46 -12.82
C LEU A 237 5.97 -2.26 -13.12
N THR A 238 6.15 -1.90 -14.39
CA THR A 238 6.86 -0.70 -14.82
C THR A 238 5.87 0.31 -15.39
N PRO A 239 5.93 1.58 -14.98
CA PRO A 239 5.23 2.65 -15.69
C PRO A 239 5.59 2.61 -17.19
N PRO A 240 4.64 2.92 -18.09
CA PRO A 240 4.97 3.06 -19.51
C PRO A 240 6.06 4.12 -19.68
N GLU A 241 6.97 3.90 -20.64
CA GLU A 241 7.95 4.94 -20.99
C GLU A 241 7.22 6.22 -21.42
N PRO A 242 7.69 7.41 -21.01
CA PRO A 242 7.15 8.65 -21.50
C PRO A 242 7.28 8.68 -23.04
N PRO A 243 6.27 9.21 -23.76
CA PRO A 243 6.33 9.27 -25.21
C PRO A 243 7.59 10.00 -25.64
N GLU A 244 8.31 9.44 -26.61
CA GLU A 244 9.48 10.12 -27.19
C GLU A 244 9.05 11.52 -27.66
N PRO A 245 9.84 12.57 -27.35
CA PRO A 245 9.57 13.88 -27.89
C PRO A 245 9.50 13.76 -29.42
N PRO A 246 8.55 14.44 -30.08
CA PRO A 246 8.40 14.33 -31.53
C PRO A 246 9.77 14.57 -32.15
N SER A 247 10.24 13.58 -32.92
CA SER A 247 11.48 13.72 -33.67
C SER A 247 11.36 15.01 -34.48
N ASN A 248 12.36 15.88 -34.43
CA ASN A 248 12.52 17.01 -35.35
C ASN A 248 12.82 16.49 -36.77
N GLY A 249 12.01 15.56 -37.26
CA GLY A 249 11.92 15.18 -38.66
C GLY A 249 11.25 16.35 -39.35
N GLY A 250 12.07 17.20 -39.96
CA GLY A 250 11.60 18.25 -40.85
C GLY A 250 10.58 17.65 -41.81
N LEU A 251 9.41 18.28 -41.88
CA LEU A 251 8.45 18.02 -42.94
C LEU A 251 9.11 18.41 -44.26
N ASP A 252 9.72 17.45 -44.95
CA ASP A 252 9.97 17.54 -46.38
C ASP A 252 8.60 17.54 -47.06
N ILE A 253 8.04 18.74 -47.21
CA ILE A 253 6.89 19.01 -48.05
C ILE A 253 7.33 18.85 -49.52
N PRO A 254 6.89 17.80 -50.24
CA PRO A 254 7.24 17.65 -51.64
C PRO A 254 6.28 18.53 -52.45
N GLY A 255 6.82 19.56 -53.10
CA GLY A 255 6.09 20.32 -54.11
C GLY A 255 6.00 21.82 -53.84
N VAL A 256 7.13 22.51 -53.98
CA VAL A 256 7.12 23.90 -54.44
C VAL A 256 8.06 23.97 -55.63
N PHE A 257 7.49 24.08 -56.83
CA PHE A 257 8.24 24.36 -58.05
C PHE A 257 9.00 25.68 -57.90
N PRO A 258 10.22 25.82 -58.46
CA PRO A 258 10.89 27.11 -58.50
C PRO A 258 10.12 28.02 -59.47
N ALA A 259 9.76 29.21 -58.99
CA ALA A 259 9.31 30.29 -59.84
C ALA A 259 10.48 30.76 -60.70
N SER A 260 10.44 30.41 -61.98
CA SER A 260 11.12 31.15 -63.04
C SER A 260 10.32 32.41 -63.34
N ASP A 261 10.86 33.59 -63.03
CA ASP A 261 10.98 34.68 -64.02
C ASP A 261 11.69 35.92 -63.44
N GLN A 262 12.72 36.31 -64.18
CA GLN A 262 13.08 37.67 -64.64
C GLN A 262 13.35 38.79 -63.63
N GLY A 263 14.61 39.26 -63.67
CA GLY A 263 15.13 40.47 -63.04
C GLY A 263 16.63 40.38 -62.82
#